data_AF-A0A845MF12-F1
#
_entry.id   AF-A0A845MF12-F1
#
_cell.length_a   1.000
_cell.length_b   1.000
_cell.length_c   1.000
_cell.angle_alpha   90.00
_cell.angle_beta   90.00
_cell.angle_gamma   90.00
#
_symmetry.space_group_name_H-M   'P 1'
#
loop_
_entity.id
_entity.type
_entity.pdbx_description
1 polymer ?
#
loop_
_entity_poly.entity_id
_entity_poly.type
_entity_poly.pdbx_seq_one_letter_code
_entity_poly.pdbx_strand_id
1 'polypeptide(L)'
;MARETPRIGLSSFPADRGGSVMVEVALFVPAIMFLLLAGVTMVNAVMLVRATDRAVALIADEFSQRPAIADADIDDALTAAMGMTGTGGYPLGLRLDIRAVEITPDATSLLWSRSRASGGSACAPADAAFSAPEGGYSGSGVLYLLQVDLCATPGVGFYLAGALGAAGFTAHGRAVAIGRTAALRALN
;
A
#
# COMPACT_ATOMS: atom_id res chain seq x y z
N MET A 1 -2.98 -23.72 67.62
CA MET A 1 -3.51 -23.13 66.37
C MET A 1 -2.41 -23.18 65.32
N ALA A 2 -2.39 -24.20 64.48
CA ALA A 2 -1.44 -24.32 63.37
C ALA A 2 -2.23 -24.26 62.06
N ARG A 3 -1.78 -23.40 61.14
CA ARG A 3 -2.48 -23.02 59.89
C ARG A 3 -2.00 -23.95 58.77
N GLU A 4 -2.88 -24.82 58.26
CA GLU A 4 -2.58 -25.67 57.11
C GLU A 4 -2.49 -24.82 55.82
N THR A 5 -1.32 -24.85 55.18
CA THR A 5 -1.10 -24.32 53.83
C THR A 5 -1.59 -25.33 52.79
N PRO A 6 -2.47 -24.97 51.85
CA PRO A 6 -2.87 -25.87 50.77
C PRO A 6 -1.69 -26.09 49.81
N ARG A 7 -1.18 -27.32 49.76
CA ARG A 7 -0.25 -27.77 48.72
C ARG A 7 -1.04 -27.86 47.41
N ILE A 8 -0.77 -26.95 46.48
CA ILE A 8 -1.23 -27.06 45.10
C ILE A 8 -0.52 -28.27 44.50
N GLY A 9 -1.21 -29.40 44.48
CA GLY A 9 -0.75 -30.61 43.80
C GLY A 9 -0.78 -30.38 42.30
N LEU A 10 0.39 -30.22 41.67
CA LEU A 10 0.57 -30.49 40.25
C LEU A 10 0.47 -32.01 40.04
N SER A 11 -0.74 -32.56 40.13
CA SER A 11 -1.00 -33.95 39.82
C SER A 11 -0.92 -34.14 38.30
N SER A 12 0.25 -34.63 37.88
CA SER A 12 0.48 -35.51 36.73
C SER A 12 -0.52 -35.41 35.58
N PHE A 13 -0.07 -34.87 34.44
CA PHE A 13 -0.60 -35.30 33.15
C PHE A 13 -0.42 -36.83 33.08
N PRO A 14 -1.50 -37.63 33.02
CA PRO A 14 -1.35 -39.05 32.81
C PRO A 14 -0.70 -39.22 31.44
N ALA A 15 0.44 -39.91 31.41
CA ALA A 15 1.12 -40.31 30.19
C ALA A 15 0.22 -41.32 29.48
N ASP A 16 -0.73 -40.82 28.69
CA ASP A 16 -1.62 -41.64 27.89
C ASP A 16 -0.79 -42.28 26.76
N ARG A 17 -0.62 -43.59 26.85
CA ARG A 17 0.18 -44.41 25.92
C ARG A 17 -0.60 -44.83 24.68
N GLY A 18 -1.88 -44.49 24.60
CA GLY A 18 -2.64 -44.59 23.36
C GLY A 18 -2.28 -43.41 22.47
N GLY A 19 -1.59 -43.64 21.35
CA GLY A 19 -1.10 -42.60 20.42
C GLY A 19 -2.15 -41.64 19.82
N SER A 20 -3.38 -41.61 20.35
CA SER A 20 -4.49 -40.71 20.00
C SER A 20 -4.12 -39.23 20.19
N VAL A 21 -3.48 -38.87 21.30
CA VAL A 21 -3.14 -37.46 21.58
C VAL A 21 -2.11 -36.92 20.58
N MET A 22 -1.14 -37.74 20.17
CA MET A 22 -0.17 -37.34 19.14
C MET A 22 -0.83 -37.18 17.76
N VAL A 23 -1.84 -37.99 17.44
CA VAL A 23 -2.59 -37.89 16.17
C VAL A 23 -3.46 -36.63 16.15
N GLU A 24 -4.13 -36.30 17.25
CA GLU A 24 -4.92 -35.06 17.33
C GLU A 24 -4.03 -33.82 17.24
N VAL A 25 -2.91 -33.79 17.97
CA VAL A 25 -1.94 -32.68 17.90
C VAL A 25 -1.34 -32.56 16.51
N ALA A 26 -1.03 -33.68 15.85
CA ALA A 26 -0.53 -33.67 14.48
C ALA A 26 -1.51 -33.07 13.47
N LEU A 27 -2.82 -33.08 13.77
CA LEU A 27 -3.84 -32.48 12.92
C LEU A 27 -4.13 -31.01 13.28
N PHE A 28 -4.11 -30.66 14.56
CA PHE A 28 -4.37 -29.29 15.01
C PHE A 28 -3.21 -28.32 14.75
N VAL A 29 -1.96 -28.76 14.93
CA VAL A 29 -0.80 -27.88 14.77
C VAL A 29 -0.69 -27.30 13.35
N PRO A 30 -0.83 -28.08 12.26
CA PRO A 30 -0.85 -27.53 10.91
C PRO A 30 -2.00 -26.55 10.68
N ALA A 31 -3.19 -26.82 11.23
CA ALA A 31 -4.34 -25.93 11.10
C ALA A 31 -4.10 -24.58 11.80
N ILE A 32 -3.56 -24.60 13.01
CA ILE A 32 -3.22 -23.37 13.76
C ILE A 32 -2.11 -22.60 13.05
N MET A 33 -1.07 -23.28 12.55
CA MET A 33 0.00 -22.65 11.77
C MET A 33 -0.52 -21.99 10.50
N PHE A 34 -1.41 -22.68 9.77
CA PHE A 34 -2.05 -22.12 8.60
C PHE A 34 -2.85 -20.85 8.94
N LEU A 35 -3.68 -20.90 9.99
CA LEU A 35 -4.47 -19.75 10.43
C LEU A 35 -3.59 -18.57 10.88
N LEU A 36 -2.49 -18.85 11.59
CA LEU A 36 -1.55 -17.83 12.05
C LEU A 36 -0.86 -17.17 10.86
N LEU A 37 -0.34 -17.95 9.91
CA LEU A 37 0.31 -17.43 8.70
C LEU A 37 -0.67 -16.66 7.82
N ALA A 38 -1.89 -17.17 7.64
CA ALA A 38 -2.95 -16.46 6.93
C ALA A 38 -3.26 -15.11 7.59
N GLY A 39 -3.40 -15.09 8.92
CA GLY A 39 -3.61 -13.85 9.69
C GLY A 39 -2.48 -12.83 9.48
N VAL A 40 -1.23 -13.25 9.57
CA VAL A 40 -0.06 -12.39 9.32
C VAL A 40 -0.08 -11.83 7.90
N THR A 41 -0.39 -12.67 6.89
CA THR A 41 -0.47 -12.19 5.50
C THR A 41 -1.58 -11.17 5.30
N MET A 42 -2.73 -11.36 5.93
CA MET A 42 -3.85 -10.43 5.85
C MET A 42 -3.49 -9.09 6.52
N VAL A 43 -2.85 -9.11 7.68
CA VAL A 43 -2.36 -7.89 8.34
C VAL A 43 -1.35 -7.16 7.46
N ASN A 44 -0.40 -7.86 6.85
CA ASN A 44 0.58 -7.26 5.96
C ASN A 44 -0.07 -6.66 4.71
N ALA A 45 -1.11 -7.30 4.15
CA ALA A 45 -1.85 -6.76 3.02
C ALA A 45 -2.59 -5.46 3.38
N VAL A 46 -3.23 -5.41 4.56
CA VAL A 46 -3.89 -4.19 5.05
C VAL A 46 -2.87 -3.09 5.33
N MET A 47 -1.72 -3.44 5.90
CA MET A 47 -0.63 -2.49 6.12
C MET A 47 -0.09 -1.94 4.80
N LEU A 48 0.02 -2.77 3.77
CA LEU A 48 0.44 -2.33 2.44
C LEU A 48 -0.53 -1.28 1.87
N VAL A 49 -1.84 -1.53 1.93
CA VAL A 49 -2.86 -0.56 1.47
C VAL A 49 -2.75 0.77 2.22
N ARG A 50 -2.61 0.72 3.55
CA ARG A 50 -2.47 1.94 4.36
C ARG A 50 -1.16 2.68 4.08
N ALA A 51 -0.08 1.94 3.82
CA ALA A 51 1.21 2.52 3.50
C ALA A 51 1.18 3.16 2.10
N THR A 52 0.52 2.54 1.12
CA THR A 52 0.35 3.13 -0.21
C THR A 52 -0.45 4.42 -0.16
N ASP A 53 -1.56 4.46 0.60
CA ASP A 53 -2.35 5.69 0.73
C ASP A 53 -1.55 6.84 1.36
N ARG A 54 -0.78 6.53 2.41
CA ARG A 54 0.07 7.53 3.08
C ARG A 54 1.20 8.01 2.19
N ALA A 55 1.86 7.10 1.47
CA ALA A 55 2.93 7.45 0.54
C ALA A 55 2.42 8.38 -0.56
N VAL A 56 1.25 8.08 -1.14
CA VAL A 56 0.62 8.90 -2.17
C VAL A 56 0.24 10.28 -1.66
N ALA A 57 -0.36 10.37 -0.48
CA ALA A 57 -0.72 11.66 0.12
C ALA A 57 0.51 12.53 0.37
N LEU A 58 1.60 11.94 0.88
CA LEU A 58 2.85 12.66 1.13
C LEU A 58 3.55 13.10 -0.16
N ILE A 59 3.57 12.25 -1.19
CA ILE A 59 4.12 12.61 -2.50
C ILE A 59 3.28 13.72 -3.13
N ALA A 60 1.94 13.63 -3.08
CA ALA A 60 1.07 14.66 -3.63
C ALA A 60 1.27 16.02 -2.93
N ASP A 61 1.40 16.02 -1.61
CA ASP A 61 1.65 17.24 -0.83
C ASP A 61 3.02 17.84 -1.17
N GLU A 62 4.09 17.05 -1.15
CA GLU A 62 5.45 17.49 -1.48
C GLU A 62 5.52 18.11 -2.89
N PHE A 63 5.00 17.42 -3.91
CA PHE A 63 5.03 17.91 -5.29
C PHE A 63 4.16 19.16 -5.48
N SER A 64 3.10 19.34 -4.68
CA SER A 64 2.26 20.55 -4.75
C SER A 64 2.98 21.81 -4.24
N GLN A 65 3.97 21.63 -3.37
CA GLN A 65 4.73 22.71 -2.75
C GLN A 65 6.02 23.06 -3.52
N ARG A 66 6.46 22.20 -4.44
CA ARG A 66 7.70 22.40 -5.20
C ARG A 66 7.58 23.51 -6.25
N PRO A 67 8.63 24.32 -6.46
CA PRO A 67 8.65 25.39 -7.46
C PRO A 67 8.91 24.88 -8.88
N ALA A 68 9.48 23.68 -9.03
CA ALA A 68 9.69 22.98 -10.29
C ALA A 68 9.74 21.47 -10.03
N ILE A 69 9.34 20.68 -11.02
CA ILE A 69 9.38 19.22 -10.98
C ILE A 69 10.22 18.75 -12.16
N ALA A 70 11.31 18.05 -11.87
CA ALA A 70 12.17 17.40 -12.86
C ALA A 70 11.87 15.90 -12.94
N ASP A 71 12.24 15.25 -14.06
CA ASP A 71 12.07 13.80 -14.20
C ASP A 71 12.81 13.00 -13.10
N ALA A 72 13.94 13.51 -12.60
CA ALA A 72 14.69 12.90 -11.49
C ALA A 72 13.93 12.92 -10.16
N ASP A 73 13.11 13.96 -9.91
CA ASP A 73 12.31 14.05 -8.69
C ASP A 73 11.26 12.93 -8.63
N ILE A 74 10.79 12.48 -9.79
CA ILE A 74 9.81 11.39 -9.90
C ILE A 74 10.46 10.04 -9.59
N ASP A 75 11.72 9.85 -10.01
CA ASP A 75 12.50 8.66 -9.68
C ASP A 75 12.85 8.61 -8.19
N ASP A 76 13.18 9.76 -7.59
CA ASP A 76 13.37 9.90 -6.15
C ASP A 76 12.07 9.65 -5.38
N ALA A 77 10.92 10.12 -5.88
CA ALA A 77 9.62 9.87 -5.29
C ALA A 77 9.23 8.39 -5.34
N LEU A 78 9.52 7.69 -6.44
CA LEU A 78 9.33 6.24 -6.53
C LEU A 78 10.22 5.51 -5.53
N THR A 79 11.46 5.96 -5.35
CA THR A 79 12.40 5.39 -4.38
C THR A 79 11.94 5.62 -2.95
N ALA A 80 11.45 6.81 -2.63
CA ALA A 80 10.82 7.10 -1.35
C ALA A 80 9.57 6.24 -1.13
N ALA A 81 8.70 6.10 -2.14
CA ALA A 81 7.52 5.25 -2.08
C ALA A 81 7.89 3.78 -1.80
N MET A 82 8.95 3.25 -2.41
CA MET A 82 9.48 1.92 -2.12
C MET A 82 9.91 1.77 -0.66
N GLY A 83 10.58 2.78 -0.10
CA GLY A 83 10.98 2.78 1.31
C GLY A 83 9.78 2.85 2.27
N MET A 84 8.76 3.64 1.92
CA MET A 84 7.57 3.85 2.75
C MET A 84 6.58 2.69 2.71
N THR A 85 6.44 2.05 1.54
CA THR A 85 5.54 0.90 1.34
C THR A 85 6.22 -0.43 1.67
N GLY A 86 7.54 -0.41 1.88
CA GLY A 86 8.37 -1.56 2.19
C GLY A 86 7.87 -2.36 3.40
N THR A 87 7.44 -3.59 3.16
CA THR A 87 7.04 -4.54 4.20
C THR A 87 8.26 -5.33 4.67
N GLY A 88 9.17 -4.71 5.43
CA GLY A 88 10.16 -5.42 6.25
C GLY A 88 11.00 -6.52 5.56
N GLY A 89 11.33 -6.38 4.28
CA GLY A 89 12.19 -7.31 3.55
C GLY A 89 11.55 -8.09 2.40
N TYR A 90 10.26 -7.89 2.10
CA TYR A 90 9.64 -8.51 0.92
C TYR A 90 9.83 -7.66 -0.35
N PRO A 91 10.16 -8.26 -1.51
CA PRO A 91 10.17 -7.56 -2.77
C PRO A 91 8.74 -7.06 -3.08
N LEU A 92 8.64 -5.84 -3.60
CA LEU A 92 7.38 -5.21 -3.98
C LEU A 92 7.51 -4.69 -5.41
N GLY A 93 6.47 -4.89 -6.21
CA GLY A 93 6.34 -4.21 -7.49
C GLY A 93 5.55 -2.92 -7.28
N LEU A 94 6.10 -1.77 -7.64
CA LEU A 94 5.46 -0.47 -7.48
C LEU A 94 5.35 0.25 -8.81
N ARG A 95 4.23 0.95 -9.01
CA ARG A 95 4.01 1.86 -10.12
C ARG A 95 3.49 3.18 -9.60
N LEU A 96 4.18 4.27 -9.96
CA LEU A 96 3.83 5.64 -9.63
C LEU A 96 3.44 6.36 -10.92
N ASP A 97 2.22 6.88 -10.96
CA ASP A 97 1.74 7.74 -12.03
C ASP A 97 1.44 9.13 -11.46
N ILE A 98 2.06 10.17 -12.01
CA ILE A 98 1.88 11.56 -11.60
C ILE A 98 1.35 12.36 -12.78
N ARG A 99 0.36 13.21 -12.55
CA ARG A 99 -0.30 14.01 -13.57
C ARG A 99 -0.53 15.42 -13.09
N ALA A 100 -0.22 16.38 -13.95
CA ALA A 100 -0.63 17.75 -13.78
C ALA A 100 -1.79 18.07 -14.72
N VAL A 101 -2.85 18.65 -14.15
CA VAL A 101 -4.06 19.02 -14.85
C VAL A 101 -4.32 20.50 -14.59
N GLU A 102 -4.67 21.22 -15.65
CA GLU A 102 -5.16 22.58 -15.59
C GLU A 102 -6.69 22.54 -15.71
N ILE A 103 -7.36 23.19 -14.76
CA ILE A 103 -8.80 23.43 -14.81
C ILE A 103 -9.01 24.93 -15.03
N THR A 104 -9.67 25.23 -16.14
CA THR A 104 -10.21 26.54 -16.46
C THR A 104 -11.74 26.48 -16.38
N PRO A 105 -12.46 27.62 -16.36
CA PRO A 105 -13.92 27.63 -16.35
C PRO A 105 -14.54 26.89 -17.56
N ASP A 106 -13.83 26.88 -18.69
CA ASP A 106 -14.34 26.36 -19.96
C ASP A 106 -13.86 24.92 -20.26
N ALA A 107 -12.72 24.51 -19.71
CA ALA A 107 -12.08 23.23 -20.04
C ALA A 107 -11.14 22.70 -18.95
N THR A 108 -11.00 21.38 -18.93
CA THR A 108 -9.96 20.67 -18.17
C THR A 108 -8.93 20.09 -19.16
N SER A 109 -7.66 20.47 -19.00
CA SER A 109 -6.55 20.03 -19.87
C SER A 109 -5.47 19.30 -19.07
N LEU A 110 -5.02 18.16 -19.58
CA LEU A 110 -3.83 17.49 -19.07
C LEU A 110 -2.59 18.26 -19.54
N LEU A 111 -1.80 18.78 -18.60
CA LEU A 111 -0.55 19.49 -18.90
C LEU A 111 0.57 18.50 -19.19
N TRP A 112 0.77 17.54 -18.28
CA TRP A 112 1.71 16.46 -18.44
C TRP A 112 1.33 15.26 -17.58
N SER A 113 1.85 14.10 -17.98
CA SER A 113 1.75 12.86 -17.25
C SER A 113 3.10 12.15 -17.28
N ARG A 114 3.46 11.53 -16.16
CA ARG A 114 4.66 10.72 -16.01
C ARG A 114 4.33 9.46 -15.25
N SER A 115 4.95 8.38 -15.69
CA SER A 115 4.77 7.04 -15.15
C SER A 115 6.15 6.44 -14.90
N ARG A 116 6.33 5.86 -13.72
CA ARG A 116 7.52 5.09 -13.34
C ARG A 116 7.09 3.79 -12.67
N ALA A 117 7.82 2.73 -12.96
CA ALA A 117 7.56 1.41 -12.38
C ALA A 117 8.86 0.78 -11.90
N SER A 118 8.78 -0.01 -10.84
CA SER A 118 9.87 -0.76 -10.23
C SER A 118 9.41 -2.16 -9.83
N GLY A 119 10.36 -3.08 -9.66
CA GLY A 119 10.12 -4.41 -9.09
C GLY A 119 9.23 -5.32 -9.93
N GLY A 120 9.14 -5.12 -11.26
CA GLY A 120 8.31 -5.95 -12.14
C GLY A 120 6.81 -5.83 -11.85
N SER A 121 6.34 -4.63 -11.49
CA SER A 121 4.94 -4.38 -11.11
C SER A 121 3.94 -4.95 -12.12
N ALA A 122 2.98 -5.75 -11.64
CA ALA A 122 1.82 -6.18 -12.42
C ALA A 122 0.73 -5.08 -12.53
N CYS A 123 0.99 -3.91 -11.96
CA CYS A 123 0.10 -2.76 -11.97
C CYS A 123 -0.13 -2.24 -13.39
N ALA A 124 -1.40 -2.20 -13.80
CA ALA A 124 -1.82 -1.45 -14.98
C ALA A 124 -1.52 0.04 -14.79
N PRO A 125 -1.22 0.78 -15.88
CA PRO A 125 -1.20 2.24 -15.80
C PRO A 125 -2.54 2.75 -15.31
N ALA A 126 -2.54 3.80 -14.48
CA ALA A 126 -3.75 4.47 -14.10
C ALA A 126 -4.55 4.90 -15.35
N ASP A 127 -5.89 4.82 -15.30
CA ASP A 127 -6.77 5.18 -16.41
C ASP A 127 -6.43 6.56 -16.97
N ALA A 128 -6.36 6.73 -18.29
CA ALA A 128 -5.96 7.99 -18.92
C ALA A 128 -6.92 9.16 -18.61
N ALA A 129 -8.15 8.86 -18.20
CA ALA A 129 -9.15 9.86 -17.86
C ALA A 129 -8.91 10.41 -16.44
N PHE A 130 -8.58 11.69 -16.35
CA PHE A 130 -8.72 12.45 -15.11
C PHE A 130 -10.21 12.73 -14.88
N SER A 131 -10.76 12.31 -13.73
CA SER A 131 -12.09 12.74 -13.29
C SER A 131 -11.93 13.92 -12.34
N ALA A 132 -12.23 15.12 -12.81
CA ALA A 132 -12.34 16.28 -11.93
C ALA A 132 -13.43 16.02 -10.87
N PRO A 133 -13.30 16.52 -9.63
CA PRO A 133 -14.37 16.46 -8.65
C PRO A 133 -15.67 17.04 -9.22
N GLU A 134 -16.79 16.35 -9.05
CA GLU A 134 -18.09 16.85 -9.48
C GLU A 134 -18.45 18.11 -8.67
N GLY A 135 -18.45 19.25 -9.36
CA GLY A 135 -18.53 20.57 -8.73
C GLY A 135 -17.64 21.52 -9.51
N GLY A 136 -18.18 22.02 -10.62
CA GLY A 136 -17.46 22.89 -11.55
C GLY A 136 -16.74 24.01 -10.82
N TYR A 137 -15.48 24.24 -11.19
CA TYR A 137 -14.71 25.37 -10.72
C TYR A 137 -15.46 26.66 -11.08
N SER A 138 -16.07 27.31 -10.08
CA SER A 138 -16.86 28.53 -10.24
C SER A 138 -16.03 29.81 -10.08
N GLY A 139 -14.71 29.69 -9.98
CA GLY A 139 -13.79 30.81 -9.92
C GLY A 139 -13.46 31.37 -11.31
N SER A 140 -13.06 32.63 -11.39
CA SER A 140 -12.57 33.27 -12.63
C SER A 140 -11.08 33.01 -12.90
N GLY A 141 -10.46 32.05 -12.21
CA GLY A 141 -9.03 31.78 -12.27
C GLY A 141 -8.66 30.48 -13.00
N VAL A 142 -7.37 30.17 -12.96
CA VAL A 142 -6.84 28.87 -13.38
C VAL A 142 -6.50 28.08 -12.13
N LEU A 143 -6.97 26.84 -12.05
CA LEU A 143 -6.63 25.91 -10.98
C LEU A 143 -5.70 24.83 -11.52
N TYR A 144 -4.57 24.60 -10.86
CA TYR A 144 -3.70 23.48 -11.18
C TYR A 144 -3.87 22.37 -10.16
N LEU A 145 -4.11 21.16 -10.65
CA LEU A 145 -4.23 19.96 -9.85
C LEU A 145 -3.10 19.00 -10.18
N LEU A 146 -2.55 18.40 -9.13
CA LEU A 146 -1.63 17.29 -9.24
C LEU A 146 -2.35 16.02 -8.76
N GLN A 147 -2.52 15.05 -9.64
CA GLN A 147 -3.00 13.71 -9.27
C GLN A 147 -1.80 12.77 -9.18
N VAL A 148 -1.69 12.08 -8.06
CA VAL A 148 -0.71 11.03 -7.84
C VAL A 148 -1.45 9.72 -7.62
N ASP A 149 -1.14 8.72 -8.43
CA ASP A 149 -1.61 7.36 -8.30
C ASP A 149 -0.40 6.46 -7.99
N LEU A 150 -0.50 5.66 -6.93
CA LEU A 150 0.48 4.62 -6.63
C LEU A 150 -0.23 3.28 -6.59
N CYS A 151 0.29 2.33 -7.35
CA CYS A 151 -0.10 0.94 -7.26
C CYS A 151 1.06 0.11 -6.71
N ALA A 152 0.78 -0.73 -5.72
CA ALA A 152 1.73 -1.68 -5.17
C ALA A 152 1.19 -3.11 -5.32
N THR A 153 2.08 -4.01 -5.72
CA THR A 153 1.84 -5.44 -5.87
C THR A 153 2.70 -6.19 -4.87
N PRO A 154 2.13 -7.10 -4.07
CA PRO A 154 2.92 -7.92 -3.15
C PRO A 154 3.83 -8.85 -3.97
N GLY A 155 5.13 -8.86 -3.67
CA GLY A 155 6.06 -9.80 -4.31
C GLY A 155 6.17 -11.13 -3.57
N VAL A 156 7.16 -11.92 -3.99
CA VAL A 156 7.44 -13.25 -3.43
C VAL A 156 7.88 -13.15 -1.97
N GLY A 157 7.09 -13.69 -1.05
CA GLY A 157 7.42 -13.70 0.38
C GLY A 157 6.25 -13.59 1.35
N PHE A 158 5.07 -13.16 0.88
CA PHE A 158 3.85 -13.46 1.63
C PHE A 158 3.60 -14.98 1.57
N TYR A 159 3.25 -15.62 2.69
CA TYR A 159 2.91 -17.06 2.71
C TYR A 159 1.79 -17.39 1.70
N LEU A 160 0.85 -16.47 1.52
CA LEU A 160 -0.20 -16.51 0.51
C LEU A 160 0.08 -15.59 -0.69
N ALA A 161 1.33 -15.17 -0.95
CA ALA A 161 1.69 -14.29 -2.07
C ALA A 161 1.19 -14.83 -3.40
N GLY A 162 1.40 -16.13 -3.63
CA GLY A 162 0.94 -16.79 -4.86
C GLY A 162 -0.58 -16.77 -5.00
N ALA A 163 -1.30 -16.99 -3.90
CA ALA A 163 -2.77 -16.95 -3.90
C ALA A 163 -3.30 -15.51 -4.09
N LEU A 164 -2.68 -14.53 -3.43
CA LEU A 164 -3.03 -13.11 -3.56
C LEU A 164 -2.69 -12.58 -4.96
N GLY A 165 -1.52 -12.94 -5.50
CA GLY A 165 -1.11 -12.59 -6.86
C GLY A 165 -1.99 -13.26 -7.91
N ALA A 166 -2.33 -14.55 -7.75
CA ALA A 166 -3.28 -15.24 -8.62
C ALA A 166 -4.69 -14.66 -8.53
N ALA A 167 -5.08 -14.14 -7.37
CA ALA A 167 -6.32 -13.39 -7.19
C ALA A 167 -6.25 -11.96 -7.74
N GLY A 168 -5.09 -11.51 -8.25
CA GLY A 168 -4.91 -10.17 -8.80
C GLY A 168 -4.91 -9.07 -7.73
N PHE A 169 -4.51 -9.38 -6.49
CA PHE A 169 -4.49 -8.39 -5.43
C PHE A 169 -3.45 -7.29 -5.70
N THR A 170 -3.93 -6.05 -5.75
CA THR A 170 -3.13 -4.84 -5.88
C THR A 170 -3.61 -3.81 -4.86
N ALA A 171 -2.68 -3.10 -4.24
CA ALA A 171 -2.97 -1.96 -3.39
C ALA A 171 -2.89 -0.69 -4.22
N HIS A 172 -3.98 0.06 -4.30
CA HIS A 172 -4.05 1.33 -5.03
C HIS A 172 -4.27 2.47 -4.05
N GLY A 173 -3.41 3.48 -4.11
CA GLY A 173 -3.62 4.76 -3.45
C GLY A 173 -3.71 5.87 -4.50
N ARG A 174 -4.63 6.81 -4.28
CA ARG A 174 -4.78 8.03 -5.10
C ARG A 174 -4.89 9.24 -4.19
N ALA A 175 -4.14 10.29 -4.50
CA ALA A 175 -4.31 11.59 -3.89
C ALA A 175 -4.28 12.68 -4.95
N VAL A 176 -5.01 13.75 -4.66
CA VAL A 176 -5.06 14.95 -5.49
C VAL A 176 -4.67 16.13 -4.61
N ALA A 177 -3.70 16.92 -5.07
CA ALA A 177 -3.27 18.13 -4.40
C ALA A 177 -3.47 19.34 -5.32
N ILE A 178 -3.78 20.49 -4.73
CA ILE A 178 -3.93 21.75 -5.46
C ILE A 178 -2.58 22.45 -5.47
N GLY A 179 -1.99 22.64 -6.65
CA GLY A 179 -0.79 23.43 -6.81
C GLY A 179 -1.12 24.89 -7.11
N ARG A 180 -0.33 25.81 -6.56
CA ARG A 180 -0.52 27.27 -6.73
C ARG A 180 0.46 27.91 -7.72
N THR A 181 1.36 27.14 -8.31
CA THR A 181 2.53 27.67 -9.02
C THR A 181 2.63 27.18 -10.48
N ALA A 182 3.39 27.94 -11.28
CA ALA A 182 3.76 27.59 -12.66
C ALA A 182 4.59 26.29 -12.77
N ALA A 183 5.03 25.71 -11.65
CA ALA A 183 5.73 24.43 -11.57
C ALA A 183 4.96 23.29 -12.25
N LEU A 184 3.62 23.37 -12.26
CA LEU A 184 2.77 22.38 -12.88
C LEU A 184 2.63 22.55 -14.40
N ARG A 185 3.03 23.69 -14.98
CA ARG A 185 2.92 23.95 -16.43
C ARG A 185 3.92 23.19 -17.28
N ALA A 186 5.11 22.91 -16.76
CA ALA A 186 6.16 22.23 -17.52
C ALA A 186 7.01 21.35 -16.61
N LEU A 187 7.27 20.13 -17.09
CA LEU A 187 8.35 19.31 -16.59
C LEU A 187 9.66 19.86 -17.16
N ASN A 188 10.64 20.06 -16.28
CA ASN A 188 12.01 20.41 -16.66
C ASN A 188 12.88 19.17 -16.88
#